data_AF-A0A432FTF0-F1
#
_entry.id   AF-A0A432FTF0-F1
#
_cell.length_a   1.000
_cell.length_b   1.000
_cell.length_c   1.000
_cell.angle_alpha   90.00
_cell.angle_beta   90.00
_cell.angle_gamma   90.00
#
_symmetry.space_group_name_H-M   'P 1'
#
loop_
_entity.id
_entity.type
_entity.pdbx_description
1 polymer ?
#
loop_
_entity_poly.entity_id
_entity_poly.type
_entity_poly.pdbx_seq_one_letter_code
_entity_poly.pdbx_strand_id
1 'polypeptide(L)'
;MTRTEEKTDGKGLAIAAESLFLLNLLFPVLPLIVLGFLYFRHRNSPRLLVECHVKQTWIMALLSTALFVIINLVAYWMGGYQSLDNLVSIHSLVALEAYTLLVILPFAVPGLLGLTKAMSGQCYRFPFLGKFL
;
A
#
# COMPACT_ATOMS: atom_id res chain seq x y z
N MET A 1 30.09 19.86 -7.07
CA MET A 1 29.24 18.68 -6.84
C MET A 1 28.22 19.06 -5.77
N THR A 2 26.90 19.09 -5.91
CA THR A 2 25.98 19.00 -7.04
C THR A 2 24.62 19.41 -6.44
N ARG A 3 24.20 20.67 -6.61
CA ARG A 3 22.89 21.19 -6.12
C ARG A 3 21.68 20.44 -6.72
N THR A 4 21.93 19.60 -7.72
CA THR A 4 20.97 18.75 -8.41
C THR A 4 20.69 17.43 -7.69
N GLU A 5 21.64 16.88 -6.92
CA GLU A 5 21.45 15.59 -6.23
C GLU A 5 20.56 15.70 -5.00
N GLU A 6 20.53 16.86 -4.36
CA GLU A 6 19.71 17.10 -3.18
C GLU A 6 18.21 17.12 -3.52
N LYS A 7 17.82 17.56 -4.72
CA LYS A 7 16.41 17.65 -5.15
C LYS A 7 15.86 16.32 -5.68
N THR A 8 16.72 15.41 -6.14
CA THR A 8 16.35 14.07 -6.62
C THR A 8 16.09 13.07 -5.50
N ASP A 9 16.74 13.23 -4.35
CA ASP A 9 16.75 12.24 -3.26
C ASP A 9 15.36 12.03 -2.62
N GLY A 10 14.53 13.07 -2.51
CA GLY A 10 13.18 12.94 -1.91
C GLY A 10 12.10 12.45 -2.87
N LYS A 11 12.23 12.76 -4.16
CA LYS A 11 11.25 12.40 -5.19
C LYS A 11 11.29 10.90 -5.48
N GLY A 12 12.50 10.34 -5.59
CA GLY A 12 12.69 8.89 -5.78
C GLY A 12 12.07 8.08 -4.64
N LEU A 13 12.26 8.52 -3.39
CA LEU A 13 11.67 7.89 -2.20
C LEU A 13 10.13 7.94 -2.21
N ALA A 14 9.53 9.06 -2.59
CA ALA A 14 8.07 9.16 -2.68
C ALA A 14 7.49 8.25 -3.78
N ILE A 15 8.14 8.18 -4.95
CA ILE A 15 7.74 7.27 -6.04
C ILE A 15 7.88 5.82 -5.59
N ALA A 16 8.98 5.48 -4.93
CA ALA A 16 9.22 4.13 -4.40
C ALA A 16 8.17 3.73 -3.36
N ALA A 17 7.79 4.65 -2.46
CA ALA A 17 6.77 4.41 -1.45
C ALA A 17 5.39 4.11 -2.07
N GLU A 18 4.95 4.94 -3.02
CA GLU A 18 3.67 4.74 -3.73
C GLU A 18 3.68 3.45 -4.57
N SER A 19 4.83 3.15 -5.21
CA SER A 19 5.00 1.92 -5.99
C SER A 19 4.97 0.67 -5.12
N LEU A 20 5.62 0.70 -3.94
CA LEU A 20 5.57 -0.37 -2.95
C LEU A 20 4.16 -0.58 -2.40
N PHE A 21 3.41 0.51 -2.19
CA PHE A 21 2.00 0.41 -1.80
C PHE A 21 1.14 -0.25 -2.88
N LEU A 22 1.28 0.16 -4.15
CA LEU A 22 0.56 -0.49 -5.25
C LEU A 22 0.95 -1.97 -5.36
N LEU A 23 2.24 -2.30 -5.22
CA LEU A 23 2.70 -3.68 -5.20
C LEU A 23 2.11 -4.47 -4.01
N ASN A 24 1.92 -3.84 -2.85
CA ASN A 24 1.30 -4.47 -1.68
C ASN A 24 -0.17 -4.85 -1.90
N LEU A 25 -0.88 -4.19 -2.82
CA LEU A 25 -2.24 -4.59 -3.19
C LEU A 25 -2.27 -5.91 -3.98
N LEU A 26 -1.18 -6.24 -4.68
CA LEU A 26 -1.08 -7.45 -5.50
C LEU A 26 -0.43 -8.60 -4.72
N PHE A 27 0.61 -8.28 -3.96
CA PHE A 27 1.34 -9.21 -3.12
C PHE A 27 1.29 -8.71 -1.68
N PRO A 28 0.20 -8.97 -0.95
CA PRO A 28 0.09 -8.52 0.43
C PRO A 28 1.29 -9.03 1.25
N VAL A 29 1.71 -8.25 2.25
CA VAL A 29 2.79 -8.57 3.22
C VAL A 29 4.22 -8.29 2.73
N LEU A 30 4.66 -8.80 1.57
CA LEU A 30 6.07 -8.64 1.16
C LEU A 30 6.48 -7.17 0.95
N PRO A 31 5.77 -6.37 0.12
CA PRO A 31 6.07 -4.96 -0.07
C PRO A 31 5.76 -4.14 1.19
N LEU A 32 4.82 -4.56 2.05
CA LEU A 32 4.57 -3.93 3.34
C LEU A 32 5.82 -3.97 4.23
N ILE A 33 6.55 -5.09 4.27
CA ILE A 33 7.79 -5.18 5.06
C ILE A 33 8.82 -4.16 4.56
N VAL A 34 9.01 -4.08 3.25
CA VAL A 34 9.95 -3.13 2.63
C VAL A 34 9.50 -1.68 2.88
N LEU A 35 8.21 -1.41 2.77
CA LEU A 35 7.63 -0.09 3.03
C LEU A 35 7.74 0.28 4.52
N GLY A 36 7.60 -0.69 5.42
CA GLY A 36 7.81 -0.50 6.85
C GLY A 36 9.23 -0.10 7.17
N PHE A 37 10.22 -0.79 6.57
CA PHE A 37 11.61 -0.39 6.66
C PHE A 37 11.84 1.04 6.15
N LEU A 38 11.24 1.38 4.99
CA LEU A 38 11.32 2.73 4.42
C LEU A 38 10.70 3.79 5.35
N TYR A 39 9.55 3.47 5.94
CA TYR A 39 8.84 4.32 6.90
C TYR A 39 9.66 4.57 8.16
N PHE A 40 10.16 3.52 8.82
CA PHE A 40 10.97 3.70 10.04
C PHE A 40 12.25 4.49 9.79
N ARG A 41 12.85 4.34 8.60
CA ARG A 41 14.06 5.09 8.22
C ARG A 41 13.80 6.56 7.89
N HIS A 42 12.64 6.89 7.30
CA HIS A 42 12.36 8.23 6.77
C HIS A 42 11.19 8.96 7.45
N ARG A 43 10.61 8.41 8.53
CA ARG A 43 9.49 9.03 9.28
C ARG A 43 9.78 10.42 9.83
N ASN A 44 11.04 10.74 10.12
CA ASN A 44 11.48 12.05 10.62
C ASN A 44 12.21 12.85 9.52
N SER A 45 11.99 12.54 8.25
CA SER A 45 12.64 13.25 7.16
C SER A 45 12.20 14.73 7.18
N PRO A 46 13.13 15.69 7.11
CA PRO A 46 12.80 17.13 7.11
C PRO A 46 12.05 17.59 5.84
N ARG A 47 11.80 16.66 4.90
CA ARG A 47 11.21 16.93 3.60
C ARG A 47 9.73 16.53 3.61
N LEU A 48 8.87 17.53 3.57
CA LEU A 48 7.40 17.41 3.54
C LEU A 48 6.89 16.40 2.48
N LEU A 49 7.55 16.31 1.33
CA LEU A 49 7.15 15.41 0.25
C LEU A 49 7.38 13.93 0.59
N VAL A 50 8.52 13.61 1.21
CA VAL A 50 8.84 12.24 1.65
C VAL A 50 7.93 11.86 2.80
N GLU A 51 7.80 12.75 3.80
CA GLU A 51 6.96 12.50 4.96
C GLU A 51 5.50 12.25 4.57
N CYS A 52 4.94 13.07 3.68
CA CYS A 52 3.56 12.93 3.20
C CYS A 52 3.32 11.58 2.53
N HIS A 53 4.09 11.25 1.48
CA HIS A 53 3.86 10.02 0.72
C HIS A 53 4.24 8.76 1.51
N VAL A 54 5.33 8.76 2.27
CA VAL A 54 5.77 7.58 3.05
C VAL A 54 4.81 7.28 4.19
N LYS A 55 4.34 8.29 4.94
CA LYS A 55 3.36 8.07 6.03
C LYS A 55 2.01 7.61 5.49
N GLN A 56 1.54 8.22 4.40
CA GLN A 56 0.27 7.88 3.78
C GLN A 56 0.25 6.47 3.22
N THR A 57 1.25 6.12 2.41
CA THR A 57 1.38 4.78 1.81
C THR A 57 1.55 3.70 2.89
N TRP A 58 2.28 3.99 3.97
CA TRP A 58 2.42 3.08 5.10
C TRP A 58 1.07 2.75 5.75
N ILE A 59 0.26 3.77 6.08
CA ILE A 59 -1.07 3.57 6.68
C ILE A 59 -2.00 2.82 5.72
N MET A 60 -1.98 3.18 4.44
CA MET A 60 -2.81 2.52 3.43
C MET A 60 -2.40 1.06 3.20
N ALA A 61 -1.11 0.76 3.21
CA ALA A 61 -0.60 -0.61 3.11
C ALA A 61 -0.97 -1.44 4.33
N LEU A 62 -0.89 -0.88 5.54
CA LEU A 62 -1.35 -1.55 6.77
C LEU A 62 -2.84 -1.86 6.70
N LEU A 63 -3.66 -0.89 6.29
CA LEU A 63 -5.11 -1.05 6.19
C LEU A 63 -5.48 -2.10 5.14
N SER A 64 -4.88 -2.05 3.94
CA SER A 64 -5.18 -3.01 2.87
C SER A 64 -4.71 -4.43 3.22
N THR A 65 -3.56 -4.58 3.87
CA THR A 65 -3.09 -5.89 4.36
C THR A 65 -3.93 -6.40 5.53
N ALA A 66 -4.39 -5.54 6.45
CA ALA A 66 -5.29 -5.95 7.51
C ALA A 66 -6.62 -6.47 6.95
N LEU A 67 -7.21 -5.78 5.96
CA LEU A 67 -8.41 -6.23 5.26
C LEU A 67 -8.18 -7.57 4.53
N PHE A 68 -7.04 -7.74 3.87
CA PHE A 68 -6.66 -9.02 3.26
C PHE A 68 -6.68 -10.17 4.27
N VAL A 69 -6.05 -9.96 5.44
CA VAL A 69 -5.99 -10.98 6.51
C VAL A 69 -7.39 -11.29 7.04
N ILE A 70 -8.22 -10.28 7.27
CA ILE A 70 -9.61 -10.46 7.76
C ILE A 70 -10.43 -11.27 6.75
N ILE A 71 -10.38 -10.93 5.47
CA ILE A 71 -11.12 -11.63 4.41
C ILE A 71 -10.70 -13.10 4.33
N ASN A 72 -9.39 -13.38 4.35
CA ASN A 72 -8.89 -14.76 4.32
C ASN A 72 -9.23 -15.53 5.60
N LEU A 73 -9.21 -14.88 6.77
CA LEU A 73 -9.58 -15.50 8.03
C LEU A 73 -11.06 -15.91 8.04
N VAL A 74 -11.94 -15.06 7.50
CA VAL A 74 -13.36 -15.38 7.33
C VAL A 74 -13.54 -16.58 6.39
N ALA A 75 -12.85 -16.60 5.25
CA ALA A 75 -12.90 -17.75 4.35
C ALA A 75 -12.38 -19.04 4.99
N TYR A 76 -11.31 -18.97 5.79
CA TYR A 76 -10.82 -20.10 6.56
C TYR A 76 -11.87 -20.63 7.55
N TRP A 77 -12.56 -19.74 8.27
CA TRP A 77 -13.63 -20.11 9.21
C TRP A 77 -14.84 -20.74 8.53
N MET A 78 -15.13 -20.34 7.29
CA MET A 78 -16.17 -20.94 6.46
C MET A 78 -15.76 -22.29 5.84
N GLY A 79 -14.55 -22.78 6.13
CA GLY A 79 -14.04 -24.06 5.64
C GLY A 79 -13.16 -23.97 4.40
N GLY A 80 -12.73 -22.77 4.00
CA GLY A 80 -11.68 -22.59 3.00
C GLY A 80 -10.30 -23.04 3.51
N TYR A 81 -9.43 -23.49 2.60
CA TYR A 81 -8.01 -23.82 2.88
C TYR A 81 -7.75 -24.96 3.88
N GLN A 82 -8.75 -25.81 4.20
CA GLN A 82 -8.59 -26.89 5.19
C GLN A 82 -7.67 -28.04 4.75
N SER A 83 -7.42 -28.20 3.45
CA SER A 83 -6.48 -29.18 2.89
C SER A 83 -5.81 -28.61 1.65
N LEU A 84 -4.68 -29.20 1.23
CA LEU A 84 -4.01 -28.79 -0.01
C LEU A 84 -4.92 -28.97 -1.24
N ASP A 85 -5.78 -29.98 -1.23
CA ASP A 85 -6.76 -30.23 -2.29
C ASP A 85 -7.87 -29.16 -2.30
N ASN A 86 -8.13 -28.52 -1.15
CA ASN A 86 -9.13 -27.46 -0.97
C ASN A 86 -8.56 -26.04 -1.10
N LEU A 87 -7.34 -25.88 -1.63
CA LEU A 87 -6.78 -24.53 -1.90
C LEU A 87 -7.69 -23.73 -2.84
N VAL A 88 -8.31 -24.40 -3.82
CA VAL A 88 -9.25 -23.83 -4.79
C VAL A 88 -10.68 -24.24 -4.40
N SER A 89 -11.15 -23.74 -3.26
CA SER A 89 -12.53 -23.91 -2.79
C SER A 89 -13.39 -22.71 -3.17
N ILE A 90 -14.71 -22.88 -3.17
CA ILE A 90 -15.65 -21.77 -3.41
C ILE A 90 -15.37 -20.61 -2.43
N HIS A 91 -15.08 -20.92 -1.17
CA HIS A 91 -14.77 -19.91 -0.15
C HIS A 91 -13.49 -19.13 -0.45
N SER A 92 -12.42 -19.79 -0.94
CA SER A 92 -11.18 -19.10 -1.31
C SER A 92 -11.32 -18.24 -2.56
N LEU A 93 -12.12 -18.67 -3.54
CA LEU A 93 -12.46 -17.86 -4.72
C LEU A 93 -13.31 -16.64 -4.35
N VAL A 94 -14.32 -16.81 -3.51
CA VAL A 94 -15.14 -15.70 -2.99
C VAL A 94 -14.29 -14.72 -2.19
N ALA A 95 -13.35 -15.19 -1.37
CA ALA A 95 -12.39 -14.31 -0.68
C ALA A 95 -11.50 -13.52 -1.64
N LEU A 96 -11.00 -14.16 -2.69
CA LEU A 96 -10.19 -13.50 -3.72
C LEU A 96 -10.99 -12.41 -4.45
N GLU A 97 -12.22 -12.72 -4.84
CA GLU A 97 -13.12 -11.76 -5.50
C GLU A 97 -13.49 -10.60 -4.55
N ALA A 98 -13.84 -10.91 -3.31
CA ALA A 98 -14.13 -9.90 -2.28
C ALA A 98 -12.92 -9.00 -2.04
N TYR A 99 -11.71 -9.56 -1.92
CA TYR A 99 -10.48 -8.77 -1.78
C TYR A 99 -10.25 -7.86 -2.99
N THR A 100 -10.48 -8.36 -4.19
CA THR A 100 -10.31 -7.58 -5.42
C THR A 100 -11.27 -6.38 -5.46
N LEU A 101 -12.57 -6.62 -5.24
CA LEU A 101 -13.60 -5.60 -5.35
C LEU A 101 -13.58 -4.61 -4.17
N LEU A 102 -13.38 -5.09 -2.94
CA LEU A 102 -13.49 -4.27 -1.73
C LEU A 102 -12.16 -3.63 -1.32
N VAL A 103 -11.02 -4.15 -1.77
CA VAL A 103 -9.71 -3.63 -1.37
C VAL A 103 -8.91 -3.15 -2.58
N ILE A 104 -8.61 -4.02 -3.56
CA ILE A 104 -7.72 -3.65 -4.67
C ILE A 104 -8.30 -2.46 -5.44
N LEU A 105 -9.53 -2.55 -5.95
CA LEU A 105 -10.12 -1.49 -6.77
C LEU A 105 -10.22 -0.12 -6.04
N PRO A 106 -10.81 -0.02 -4.82
CA PRO A 106 -10.94 1.25 -4.14
C PRO A 106 -9.60 1.85 -3.68
N PHE A 107 -8.56 1.03 -3.45
CA PHE A 107 -7.24 1.51 -3.04
C PHE A 107 -6.30 1.78 -4.22
N ALA A 108 -6.46 1.09 -5.35
CA ALA A 108 -5.60 1.24 -6.51
C ALA A 108 -5.76 2.61 -7.19
N VAL A 109 -7.00 3.09 -7.34
CA VAL A 109 -7.28 4.42 -7.94
C VAL A 109 -6.57 5.53 -7.16
N PRO A 110 -6.75 5.66 -5.82
CA PRO A 110 -5.97 6.59 -5.04
C PRO A 110 -4.46 6.31 -5.20
N GLY A 111 -3.97 5.08 -5.02
CA GLY A 111 -2.53 4.78 -5.17
C GLY A 111 -1.90 5.28 -6.47
N LEU A 112 -2.60 5.13 -7.60
CA LEU A 112 -2.16 5.66 -8.90
C LEU A 112 -2.13 7.20 -8.93
N LEU A 113 -3.12 7.87 -8.32
CA LEU A 113 -3.10 9.32 -8.15
C LEU A 113 -1.95 9.79 -7.25
N GLY A 114 -1.68 9.06 -6.16
CA GLY A 114 -0.53 9.30 -5.29
C GLY A 114 0.79 9.19 -6.05
N LEU A 115 0.95 8.13 -6.85
CA LEU A 115 2.12 7.90 -7.68
C LEU A 115 2.33 9.00 -8.73
N THR A 116 1.29 9.37 -9.49
CA THR A 116 1.39 10.44 -10.50
C THR A 116 1.73 11.79 -9.86
N LYS A 117 1.23 12.05 -8.65
CA LYS A 117 1.58 13.26 -7.87
C LYS A 117 3.02 13.20 -7.35
N ALA A 118 3.49 12.07 -6.85
CA ALA A 118 4.89 11.87 -6.50
C ALA A 118 5.82 12.09 -7.70
N MET A 119 5.44 11.61 -8.90
CA MET A 119 6.16 11.83 -10.16
C MET A 119 6.19 13.29 -10.60
N SER A 120 5.20 14.11 -10.24
CA SER A 120 5.21 15.56 -10.46
C SER A 120 5.89 16.34 -9.34
N GLY A 121 6.34 15.68 -8.27
CA GLY A 121 6.98 16.33 -7.12
C GLY A 121 5.99 17.15 -6.27
N GLN A 122 4.70 16.80 -6.31
CA GLN A 122 3.65 17.44 -5.52
C GLN A 122 3.22 16.53 -4.38
N CYS A 123 3.04 17.09 -3.18
CA CYS A 123 2.37 16.37 -2.10
C CYS A 123 0.91 16.11 -2.49
N TYR A 124 0.45 14.87 -2.29
CA TYR A 124 -0.95 14.51 -2.47
C TYR A 124 -1.48 13.81 -1.23
N ARG A 125 -2.52 14.39 -0.64
CA ARG A 125 -3.28 13.78 0.46
C ARG A 125 -4.48 13.06 -0.13
N PHE A 126 -4.68 11.80 0.22
CA PHE A 126 -5.84 11.04 -0.25
C PHE A 126 -7.16 11.72 0.14
N PRO A 127 -8.12 11.86 -0.78
CA PRO A 127 -9.37 12.61 -0.51
C PRO A 127 -10.20 11.99 0.63
N PHE A 128 -10.13 10.67 0.82
CA PHE A 128 -10.86 9.97 1.88
C PHE A 128 -10.13 9.92 3.24
N LEU A 129 -8.79 10.01 3.27
CA LEU A 129 -7.99 9.99 4.51
C LEU A 129 -7.40 11.35 4.89
N GLY A 130 -7.44 12.34 4.01
CA GLY A 130 -6.77 13.64 4.21
C GLY A 130 -7.33 14.48 5.36
N LYS A 131 -8.51 14.14 5.89
CA LYS A 131 -9.09 14.75 7.10
C LYS A 131 -8.52 14.17 8.40
N PHE A 132 -7.94 12.97 8.38
CA PHE A 132 -7.45 12.25 9.56
C PHE A 132 -5.91 12.19 9.67
N LEU A 133 -5.19 12.83 8.74
CA LEU A 133 -3.74 12.73 8.56
C LEU A 133 -3.03 14.09 8.49
#